data_AF-A0A7X7AV16-F1
#
_entry.id   AF-A0A7X7AV16-F1
#
_cell.length_a   1.000
_cell.length_b   1.000
_cell.length_c   1.000
_cell.angle_alpha   90.00
_cell.angle_beta   90.00
_cell.angle_gamma   90.00
#
_symmetry.space_group_name_H-M   'P 1'
#
loop_
_entity.id
_entity.type
_entity.pdbx_description
1 polymer ?
#
loop_
_entity_poly.entity_id
_entity_poly.type
_entity_poly.pdbx_seq_one_letter_code
_entity_poly.pdbx_strand_id
1 'polypeptide(L)'
;MMKRLLISALILTSLLFSTLATNPIKVACVGNSVTYGAGIAERERMSYPAQLQQMLGDDYQVENFGHSGATLLKKGHNPYWNLKELEEAVAFDPEIVIIHLGLNDTDPRNWPRYRDDFTADYKALIDTFKTKGAEVWICRLTPIFHPHPRFKSGTRDWFWQIQKEIERVAETNNVGLIDLHT
;
A
#
# COMPACT_ATOMS: atom_id res chain seq x y z
N MET A 1 -18.55 54.53 30.92
CA MET A 1 -17.34 54.24 30.12
C MET A 1 -16.68 52.89 30.49
N MET A 2 -16.73 52.42 31.77
CA MET A 2 -16.13 51.14 32.19
C MET A 2 -16.88 49.85 31.79
N LYS A 3 -18.18 49.87 31.50
CA LYS A 3 -18.94 48.67 31.08
C LYS A 3 -18.65 48.19 29.64
N ARG A 4 -18.11 49.07 28.78
CA ARG A 4 -17.73 48.69 27.40
C ARG A 4 -16.34 48.05 27.32
N LEU A 5 -15.48 48.28 28.33
CA LEU A 5 -14.13 47.72 28.41
C LEU A 5 -14.10 46.26 28.90
N LEU A 6 -15.12 45.81 29.65
CA LEU A 6 -15.22 44.43 30.15
C LEU A 6 -15.69 43.43 29.09
N ILE A 7 -16.49 43.86 28.10
CA ILE A 7 -16.97 42.98 27.03
C ILE A 7 -15.87 42.72 25.98
N SER A 8 -14.98 43.71 25.77
CA SER A 8 -13.81 43.57 24.90
C SER A 8 -12.73 42.65 25.44
N ALA A 9 -12.68 42.41 26.75
CA ALA A 9 -11.72 41.48 27.36
C ALA A 9 -12.16 40.01 27.23
N LEU A 10 -13.46 39.74 27.11
CA LEU A 10 -14.01 38.38 27.04
C LEU A 10 -13.97 37.76 25.63
N ILE A 11 -13.91 38.61 24.58
CA ILE A 11 -13.82 38.17 23.17
C ILE A 11 -12.37 37.88 22.78
N LEU A 12 -11.38 38.40 23.51
CA LEU A 12 -9.96 38.21 23.21
C LEU A 12 -9.39 36.90 23.76
N THR A 13 -10.09 36.23 24.70
CA THR A 13 -9.67 34.94 25.27
C THR A 13 -10.26 33.72 24.57
N SER A 14 -11.28 33.87 23.71
CA SER A 14 -11.90 32.74 22.99
C SER A 14 -11.26 32.42 21.64
N LEU A 15 -10.21 33.14 21.24
CA LEU A 15 -9.51 32.98 19.95
C LEU A 15 -8.18 32.22 20.04
N LEU A 16 -7.80 31.71 21.23
CA LEU A 16 -6.50 31.06 21.45
C LEU A 16 -6.53 29.53 21.40
N PHE A 17 -7.66 28.91 21.07
CA PHE A 17 -7.75 27.49 20.75
C PHE A 17 -8.11 27.29 19.27
N SER A 18 -7.34 27.90 18.38
CA SER A 18 -7.19 27.31 17.05
C SER A 18 -6.34 26.06 17.24
N THR A 19 -6.99 24.92 17.46
CA THR A 19 -6.30 23.64 17.28
C THR A 19 -5.75 23.67 15.87
N LEU A 20 -4.42 23.73 15.73
CA LEU A 20 -3.77 23.50 14.45
C LEU A 20 -4.18 22.09 14.04
N ALA A 21 -5.21 21.98 13.21
CA ALA A 21 -5.59 20.72 12.62
C ALA A 21 -4.42 20.29 11.74
N THR A 22 -3.61 19.38 12.25
CA THR A 22 -2.56 18.74 11.47
C THR A 22 -3.24 17.98 10.35
N ASN A 23 -2.77 18.14 9.12
CA ASN A 23 -3.25 17.30 8.04
C ASN A 23 -3.01 15.82 8.42
N PRO A 24 -3.96 14.92 8.17
CA PRO A 24 -3.79 13.52 8.49
C PRO A 24 -2.61 12.95 7.70
N ILE A 25 -1.86 12.03 8.32
CA ILE A 25 -0.77 11.31 7.67
C ILE A 25 -1.37 10.40 6.60
N LYS A 26 -0.95 10.57 5.35
CA LYS A 26 -1.50 9.80 4.24
C LYS A 26 -0.80 8.45 4.11
N VAL A 27 -1.62 7.41 3.99
CA VAL A 27 -1.16 6.03 3.83
C VAL A 27 -1.72 5.47 2.52
N ALA A 28 -0.85 5.21 1.55
CA ALA A 28 -1.24 4.56 0.30
C ALA A 28 -1.10 3.04 0.40
N CYS A 29 -2.21 2.32 0.27
CA CYS A 29 -2.21 0.87 0.11
C CYS A 29 -2.13 0.51 -1.39
N VAL A 30 -0.95 0.15 -1.87
CA VAL A 30 -0.65 -0.21 -3.26
C VAL A 30 -0.66 -1.73 -3.40
N GLY A 31 -1.46 -2.28 -4.33
CA GLY A 31 -1.47 -3.74 -4.47
C GLY A 31 -2.40 -4.32 -5.50
N ASN A 32 -2.61 -5.62 -5.40
CA ASN A 32 -3.45 -6.39 -6.31
C ASN A 32 -4.88 -6.57 -5.77
N SER A 33 -5.56 -7.65 -6.16
CA SER A 33 -6.89 -8.04 -5.69
C SER A 33 -7.02 -8.15 -4.17
N VAL A 34 -5.95 -8.50 -3.47
CA VAL A 34 -5.96 -8.57 -1.99
C VAL A 34 -6.13 -7.18 -1.40
N THR A 35 -5.39 -6.20 -1.92
CA THR A 35 -5.53 -4.79 -1.54
C THR A 35 -6.85 -4.20 -1.98
N TYR A 36 -7.28 -4.48 -3.22
CA TYR A 36 -8.58 -4.06 -3.72
C TYR A 36 -9.76 -4.58 -2.88
N GLY A 37 -9.58 -5.71 -2.19
CA GLY A 37 -10.65 -6.39 -1.44
C GLY A 37 -11.57 -7.23 -2.34
N ALA A 38 -11.01 -7.87 -3.36
CA ALA A 38 -11.78 -8.70 -4.29
C ALA A 38 -12.43 -9.88 -3.56
N GLY A 39 -13.74 -10.08 -3.79
CA GLY A 39 -14.51 -11.15 -3.14
C GLY A 39 -14.95 -10.84 -1.69
N ILE A 40 -14.57 -9.69 -1.14
CA ILE A 40 -15.03 -9.23 0.17
C ILE A 40 -16.34 -8.44 0.00
N ALA A 41 -17.40 -8.86 0.68
CA ALA A 41 -18.64 -8.09 0.76
C ALA A 41 -18.39 -6.77 1.50
N GLU A 42 -18.99 -5.68 1.03
CA GLU A 42 -18.77 -4.34 1.58
C GLU A 42 -17.27 -3.97 1.66
N ARG A 43 -16.51 -4.22 0.58
CA ARG A 43 -15.05 -3.99 0.56
C ARG A 43 -14.61 -2.59 1.03
N GLU A 44 -15.44 -1.56 0.81
CA GLU A 44 -15.15 -0.19 1.27
C GLU A 44 -15.13 -0.06 2.81
N ARG A 45 -15.61 -1.09 3.52
CA ARG A 45 -15.54 -1.22 4.98
C ARG A 45 -14.66 -2.38 5.41
N MET A 46 -14.70 -3.49 4.68
CA MET A 46 -14.14 -4.77 5.13
C MET A 46 -12.81 -5.15 4.47
N SER A 47 -12.35 -4.41 3.45
CA SER A 47 -11.00 -4.60 2.91
C SER A 47 -9.93 -4.21 3.94
N TYR A 48 -8.72 -4.76 3.84
CA TYR A 48 -7.68 -4.44 4.82
C TYR A 48 -7.33 -2.93 4.84
N PRO A 49 -7.33 -2.17 3.72
CA PRO A 49 -7.10 -0.72 3.80
C PRO A 49 -8.21 0.00 4.58
N ALA A 50 -9.46 -0.42 4.42
CA ALA A 50 -10.59 0.15 5.16
C ALA A 50 -10.53 -0.20 6.66
N GLN A 51 -10.14 -1.43 6.99
CA GLN A 51 -9.89 -1.83 8.39
C GLN A 51 -8.71 -1.07 8.99
N LEU A 52 -7.64 -0.86 8.22
CA LEU A 52 -6.48 -0.08 8.64
C LEU A 52 -6.87 1.38 8.95
N GLN A 53 -7.71 2.01 8.13
CA GLN A 53 -8.26 3.33 8.42
C GLN A 53 -8.97 3.37 9.78
N GLN A 54 -9.81 2.38 10.08
CA GLN A 54 -10.54 2.30 11.35
C GLN A 54 -9.60 2.13 12.54
N MET A 55 -8.52 1.36 12.38
CA MET A 55 -7.53 1.12 13.43
C MET A 55 -6.64 2.33 13.71
N LEU A 56 -6.27 3.08 12.67
CA LEU A 56 -5.39 4.24 12.77
C LEU A 56 -6.13 5.53 13.20
N GLY A 57 -7.43 5.62 12.90
CA GLY A 57 -8.27 6.77 13.29
C GLY A 57 -7.98 8.03 12.46
N ASP A 58 -8.50 9.17 12.95
CA ASP A 58 -8.58 10.43 12.20
C ASP A 58 -7.23 11.13 11.98
N ASP A 59 -6.17 10.69 12.68
CA ASP A 59 -4.82 11.19 12.47
C ASP A 59 -4.20 10.68 11.14
N TYR A 60 -4.87 9.74 10.47
CA TYR A 60 -4.42 9.12 9.23
C TYR A 60 -5.50 9.16 8.15
N GLN A 61 -5.07 9.28 6.89
CA GLN A 61 -5.91 9.09 5.71
C GLN A 61 -5.36 7.90 4.91
N VAL A 62 -6.03 6.76 5.00
CA VAL A 62 -5.66 5.53 4.31
C VAL A 62 -6.48 5.40 3.03
N GLU A 63 -5.80 5.30 1.89
CA GLU A 63 -6.45 5.14 0.59
C GLU A 63 -6.06 3.81 -0.07
N ASN A 64 -7.04 3.22 -0.78
CA ASN A 64 -6.90 1.92 -1.43
C ASN A 64 -6.60 2.09 -2.93
N PHE A 65 -5.36 1.82 -3.32
CA PHE A 65 -4.90 1.80 -4.71
C PHE A 65 -4.71 0.37 -5.23
N GLY A 66 -5.52 -0.57 -4.75
CA GLY A 66 -5.49 -1.96 -5.20
C GLY A 66 -6.11 -2.14 -6.58
N HIS A 67 -5.53 -2.98 -7.43
CA HIS A 67 -6.13 -3.38 -8.70
C HIS A 67 -6.13 -4.90 -8.91
N SER A 68 -7.30 -5.48 -9.15
CA SER A 68 -7.43 -6.93 -9.26
C SER A 68 -6.59 -7.53 -10.39
N GLY A 69 -5.84 -8.58 -10.08
CA GLY A 69 -4.96 -9.25 -11.05
C GLY A 69 -3.67 -8.49 -11.38
N ALA A 70 -3.37 -7.36 -10.73
CA ALA A 70 -2.14 -6.63 -11.01
C ALA A 70 -0.87 -7.41 -10.63
N THR A 71 0.16 -7.25 -11.44
CA THR A 71 1.49 -7.88 -11.32
C THR A 71 2.54 -6.81 -11.04
N LEU A 72 3.58 -7.17 -10.28
CA LEU A 72 4.71 -6.28 -10.01
C LEU A 72 5.61 -6.12 -11.25
N LEU A 73 5.88 -7.23 -11.95
CA LEU A 73 6.76 -7.24 -13.11
C LEU A 73 6.25 -6.29 -14.20
N LYS A 74 7.12 -5.42 -14.72
CA LYS A 74 6.80 -4.53 -15.85
C LYS A 74 6.44 -5.30 -17.11
N LYS A 75 6.99 -6.50 -17.26
CA LYS A 75 6.71 -7.44 -18.36
C LYS A 75 5.70 -8.52 -17.98
N GLY A 76 5.07 -8.41 -16.81
CA GLY A 76 4.00 -9.30 -16.40
C GLY A 76 2.77 -9.20 -17.30
N HIS A 77 1.84 -10.13 -17.16
CA HIS A 77 0.62 -10.16 -17.97
C HIS A 77 -0.38 -9.03 -17.63
N ASN A 78 -0.25 -8.37 -16.48
CA ASN A 78 -1.04 -7.19 -16.10
C ASN A 78 -0.20 -6.25 -15.21
N PRO A 79 0.81 -5.55 -15.77
CA PRO A 79 1.76 -4.77 -14.99
C PRO A 79 1.07 -3.60 -14.26
N TYR A 80 1.24 -3.50 -12.94
CA TYR A 80 0.71 -2.39 -12.14
C TYR A 80 1.23 -1.03 -12.65
N TRP A 81 2.41 -1.03 -13.26
CA TRP A 81 3.06 0.09 -13.94
C TRP A 81 2.22 0.80 -15.00
N ASN A 82 1.26 0.10 -15.60
CA ASN A 82 0.43 0.63 -16.68
C ASN A 82 -1.00 0.96 -16.21
N LEU A 83 -1.26 0.88 -14.90
CA LEU A 83 -2.58 1.07 -14.33
C LEU A 83 -2.71 2.46 -13.72
N LYS A 84 -3.91 3.04 -13.82
CA LYS A 84 -4.23 4.37 -13.28
C LYS A 84 -3.99 4.45 -11.78
N GLU A 85 -4.12 3.34 -11.06
CA GLU A 85 -3.95 3.27 -9.61
C GLU A 85 -2.51 3.62 -9.19
N LEU A 86 -1.49 3.36 -10.02
CA LEU A 86 -0.13 3.84 -9.74
C LEU A 86 -0.04 5.37 -9.85
N GLU A 87 -0.64 5.95 -10.89
CA GLU A 87 -0.68 7.40 -11.08
C GLU A 87 -1.43 8.08 -9.93
N GLU A 88 -2.59 7.54 -9.56
CA GLU A 88 -3.42 8.01 -8.45
C GLU A 88 -2.67 7.90 -7.10
N ALA A 89 -1.97 6.79 -6.84
CA ALA A 89 -1.17 6.62 -5.62
C ALA A 89 0.00 7.61 -5.53
N VAL A 90 0.63 7.94 -6.67
CA VAL A 90 1.72 8.94 -6.72
C VAL A 90 1.17 10.34 -6.56
N ALA A 91 0.03 10.65 -7.17
CA ALA A 91 -0.65 11.95 -7.07
C ALA A 91 -1.21 12.20 -5.66
N PHE A 92 -1.53 11.14 -4.92
CA PHE A 92 -1.96 11.22 -3.52
C PHE A 92 -0.87 11.78 -2.60
N ASP A 93 0.41 11.70 -3.01
CA ASP A 93 1.58 12.19 -2.28
C ASP A 93 1.63 11.66 -0.83
N PRO A 94 1.72 10.33 -0.65
CA PRO A 94 1.63 9.70 0.66
C PRO A 94 2.93 9.82 1.48
N GLU A 95 2.79 10.00 2.79
CA GLU A 95 3.90 9.88 3.73
C GLU A 95 4.26 8.41 4.03
N ILE A 96 3.28 7.49 3.97
CA ILE A 96 3.50 6.05 4.18
C ILE A 96 2.93 5.26 2.99
N VAL A 97 3.68 4.28 2.50
CA VAL A 97 3.24 3.39 1.42
C VAL A 97 3.37 1.93 1.82
N ILE A 98 2.28 1.18 1.68
CA ILE A 98 2.25 -0.27 1.89
C ILE A 98 2.09 -0.94 0.53
N ILE A 99 3.12 -1.66 0.07
CA ILE A 99 3.13 -2.34 -1.23
C ILE A 99 2.91 -3.84 -1.04
N HIS A 100 1.78 -4.34 -1.54
CA HIS A 100 1.42 -5.75 -1.54
C HIS A 100 1.22 -6.28 -2.97
N LEU A 101 2.34 -6.47 -3.68
CA LEU A 101 2.41 -7.00 -5.05
C LEU A 101 3.37 -8.21 -5.10
N GLY A 102 3.28 -9.00 -6.18
CA GLY A 102 4.05 -10.24 -6.36
C GLY A 102 3.17 -11.49 -6.45
N LEU A 103 1.96 -11.49 -5.90
CA LEU A 103 1.10 -12.68 -5.88
C LEU A 103 0.75 -13.18 -7.29
N ASN A 104 0.31 -12.27 -8.16
CA ASN A 104 -0.01 -12.59 -9.56
C ASN A 104 1.22 -12.84 -10.43
N ASP A 105 2.42 -12.53 -9.93
CA ASP A 105 3.67 -12.84 -10.61
C ASP A 105 3.95 -14.36 -10.58
N THR A 106 3.31 -15.12 -9.68
CA THR A 106 3.27 -16.61 -9.69
C THR A 106 2.52 -17.22 -10.89
N ASP A 107 2.04 -16.42 -11.84
CA ASP A 107 1.40 -16.90 -13.06
C ASP A 107 2.45 -17.46 -14.05
N PRO A 108 2.18 -18.61 -14.73
CA PRO A 108 3.10 -19.18 -15.72
C PRO A 108 3.46 -18.26 -16.90
N ARG A 109 2.65 -17.23 -17.17
CA ARG A 109 2.95 -16.20 -18.18
C ARG A 109 4.09 -15.28 -17.73
N ASN A 110 4.40 -15.24 -16.44
CA ASN A 110 5.27 -14.27 -15.80
C ASN A 110 6.56 -14.91 -15.27
N TRP A 111 6.50 -15.58 -14.12
CA TRP A 111 7.67 -15.96 -13.32
C TRP A 111 8.74 -16.73 -14.11
N PRO A 112 8.40 -17.77 -14.90
CA PRO A 112 9.42 -18.53 -15.62
C PRO A 112 10.25 -17.69 -16.60
N ARG A 113 9.65 -16.61 -17.14
CA ARG A 113 10.23 -15.79 -18.20
C ARG A 113 10.91 -14.53 -17.68
N TYR A 114 10.41 -13.95 -16.59
CA TYR A 114 10.79 -12.60 -16.15
C TYR A 114 11.23 -12.50 -14.69
N ARG A 115 11.41 -13.62 -13.97
CA ARG A 115 11.85 -13.60 -12.56
C ARG A 115 13.12 -12.77 -12.30
N ASP A 116 14.04 -12.74 -13.26
CA ASP A 116 15.32 -12.03 -13.10
C ASP A 116 15.13 -10.49 -13.10
N ASP A 117 14.00 -10.01 -13.61
CA ASP A 117 13.62 -8.59 -13.58
C ASP A 117 12.93 -8.19 -12.25
N PHE A 118 12.45 -9.16 -11.45
CA PHE A 118 11.57 -8.90 -10.30
C PHE A 118 12.16 -7.93 -9.28
N THR A 119 13.40 -8.18 -8.87
CA THR A 119 14.08 -7.35 -7.84
C THR A 119 14.33 -5.93 -8.33
N ALA A 120 14.70 -5.76 -9.60
CA ALA A 120 14.93 -4.45 -10.19
C ALA A 120 13.61 -3.68 -10.36
N ASP A 121 12.54 -4.36 -10.79
CA ASP A 121 11.22 -3.77 -10.92
C ASP A 121 10.63 -3.41 -9.55
N TYR A 122 10.78 -4.26 -8.53
CA TYR A 122 10.30 -3.95 -7.18
C TYR A 122 11.03 -2.73 -6.63
N LYS A 123 12.37 -2.70 -6.75
CA LYS A 123 13.15 -1.52 -6.36
C LYS A 123 12.66 -0.25 -7.04
N ALA A 124 12.41 -0.31 -8.35
CA ALA A 124 11.90 0.86 -9.07
C ALA A 124 10.55 1.33 -8.51
N LEU A 125 9.66 0.41 -8.12
CA LEU A 125 8.37 0.79 -7.52
C LEU A 125 8.55 1.41 -6.14
N ILE A 126 9.46 0.89 -5.33
CA ILE A 126 9.84 1.49 -4.04
C ILE A 126 10.40 2.91 -4.26
N ASP A 127 11.31 3.07 -5.21
CA ASP A 127 11.96 4.35 -5.51
C ASP A 127 10.94 5.42 -5.95
N THR A 128 9.87 5.05 -6.64
CA THR A 128 8.77 5.95 -7.03
C THR A 128 8.22 6.76 -5.85
N PHE A 129 8.14 6.14 -4.67
CA PHE A 129 7.62 6.78 -3.45
C PHE A 129 8.75 7.26 -2.54
N LYS A 130 9.77 6.43 -2.33
CA LYS A 130 10.87 6.72 -1.40
C LYS A 130 11.67 7.97 -1.78
N THR A 131 11.84 8.24 -3.07
CA THR A 131 12.54 9.46 -3.54
C THR A 131 11.75 10.75 -3.29
N LYS A 132 10.44 10.64 -3.02
CA LYS A 132 9.57 11.74 -2.61
C LYS A 132 9.48 11.91 -1.09
N GLY A 133 10.20 11.07 -0.33
CA GLY A 133 10.26 11.15 1.13
C GLY A 133 9.32 10.20 1.87
N ALA A 134 8.57 9.35 1.16
CA ALA A 134 7.67 8.39 1.79
C ALA A 134 8.41 7.29 2.54
N GLU A 135 7.89 6.90 3.70
CA GLU A 135 8.22 5.66 4.38
C GLU A 135 7.56 4.49 3.64
N VAL A 136 8.33 3.49 3.24
CA VAL A 136 7.83 2.36 2.46
C VAL A 136 7.89 1.07 3.27
N TRP A 137 6.78 0.35 3.25
CA TRP A 137 6.61 -1.01 3.76
C TRP A 137 6.23 -1.92 2.61
N ILE A 138 6.87 -3.08 2.50
CA ILE A 138 6.50 -4.11 1.53
C ILE A 138 6.02 -5.36 2.26
N CYS A 139 5.07 -6.07 1.66
CA CYS A 139 4.43 -7.20 2.29
C CYS A 139 4.95 -8.53 1.74
N ARG A 140 5.21 -9.50 2.62
CA ARG A 140 5.18 -10.92 2.25
C ARG A 140 3.79 -11.23 1.66
N LEU A 141 3.74 -12.22 0.78
CA LEU A 141 2.51 -12.59 0.10
C LEU A 141 1.55 -13.28 1.08
N THR A 142 0.27 -12.98 0.97
CA THR A 142 -0.76 -13.82 1.62
C THR A 142 -0.72 -15.25 1.06
N PRO A 143 -1.08 -16.28 1.87
CA PRO A 143 -1.00 -17.67 1.44
C PRO A 143 -1.79 -17.99 0.15
N ILE A 144 -1.21 -18.82 -0.71
CA ILE A 144 -1.93 -19.48 -1.82
C ILE A 144 -2.27 -20.91 -1.39
N PHE A 145 -3.52 -21.32 -1.59
CA PHE A 145 -4.01 -22.64 -1.19
C PHE A 145 -4.13 -23.63 -2.36
N HIS A 146 -4.17 -24.93 -2.03
CA HIS A 146 -4.27 -26.03 -3.00
C HIS A 146 -5.42 -25.98 -4.02
N PRO A 147 -6.58 -25.32 -3.75
CA PRO A 147 -7.64 -25.19 -4.76
C PRO A 147 -7.26 -24.29 -5.94
N HIS A 148 -6.17 -23.52 -5.84
CA HIS A 148 -5.74 -22.66 -6.94
C HIS A 148 -5.46 -23.51 -8.20
N PRO A 149 -6.05 -23.20 -9.37
CA PRO A 149 -6.00 -24.07 -10.56
C PRO A 149 -4.58 -24.45 -11.03
N ARG A 150 -3.59 -23.60 -10.70
CA ARG A 150 -2.20 -23.77 -11.09
C ARG A 150 -1.27 -24.13 -9.94
N PHE A 151 -1.82 -24.48 -8.77
CA PHE A 151 -1.05 -24.72 -7.55
C PHE A 151 0.10 -25.71 -7.76
N LYS A 152 -0.20 -26.86 -8.38
CA LYS A 152 0.77 -27.91 -8.69
C LYS A 152 1.61 -27.64 -9.94
N SER A 153 1.27 -26.62 -10.74
CA SER A 153 1.90 -26.31 -12.02
C SER A 153 2.97 -25.22 -11.93
N GLY A 154 3.52 -25.01 -10.73
CA GLY A 154 4.61 -24.04 -10.49
C GLY A 154 4.23 -22.93 -9.51
N THR A 155 2.95 -22.56 -9.39
CA THR A 155 2.51 -21.46 -8.50
C THR A 155 2.99 -21.67 -7.05
N ARG A 156 2.91 -22.91 -6.52
CA ARG A 156 3.41 -23.22 -5.16
C ARG A 156 4.90 -22.95 -5.00
N ASP A 157 5.72 -23.35 -5.98
CA ASP A 157 7.17 -23.24 -5.86
C ASP A 157 7.63 -21.80 -6.12
N TRP A 158 7.00 -21.12 -7.08
CA TRP A 158 7.27 -19.71 -7.38
C TRP A 158 6.79 -18.77 -6.28
N PHE A 159 5.74 -19.13 -5.55
CA PHE A 159 5.32 -18.41 -4.35
C PHE A 159 6.48 -18.28 -3.34
N TRP A 160 7.17 -19.39 -3.05
CA TRP A 160 8.32 -19.38 -2.13
C TRP A 160 9.54 -18.64 -2.70
N GLN A 161 9.74 -18.67 -4.02
CA GLN A 161 10.81 -17.91 -4.66
C GLN A 161 10.53 -16.39 -4.57
N ILE A 162 9.31 -15.96 -4.85
CA ILE A 162 8.89 -14.56 -4.74
C ILE A 162 8.97 -14.07 -3.29
N GLN A 163 8.49 -14.85 -2.33
CA GLN A 163 8.64 -14.58 -0.89
C GLN A 163 10.08 -14.25 -0.51
N LYS A 164 11.03 -15.08 -0.95
CA LYS A 164 12.46 -14.87 -0.69
C LYS A 164 13.01 -13.62 -1.37
N GLU A 165 12.58 -13.33 -2.60
CA GLU A 165 12.99 -12.09 -3.27
C GLU A 165 12.39 -10.85 -2.60
N ILE A 166 11.17 -10.90 -2.06
CA ILE A 166 10.58 -9.81 -1.28
C ILE A 166 11.40 -9.53 -0.02
N GLU A 167 11.78 -10.58 0.72
CA GLU A 167 12.64 -10.46 1.90
C GLU A 167 13.98 -9.78 1.53
N ARG A 168 14.61 -10.23 0.43
CA ARG A 168 15.84 -9.64 -0.09
C ARG A 168 15.65 -8.18 -0.54
N VAL A 169 14.55 -7.86 -1.20
CA VAL A 169 14.23 -6.49 -1.64
C VAL A 169 14.09 -5.58 -0.42
N ALA A 170 13.41 -6.02 0.64
CA ALA A 170 13.26 -5.25 1.86
C ALA A 170 14.62 -4.90 2.49
N GLU A 171 15.47 -5.92 2.68
CA GLU A 171 16.81 -5.77 3.23
C GLU A 171 17.68 -4.83 2.39
N THR A 172 17.76 -5.07 1.07
CA THR A 172 18.67 -4.34 0.19
C THR A 172 18.23 -2.89 -0.09
N ASN A 173 16.94 -2.59 0.05
CA ASN A 173 16.42 -1.23 -0.13
C ASN A 173 16.19 -0.49 1.19
N ASN A 174 16.46 -1.12 2.34
CA ASN A 174 16.23 -0.57 3.68
C ASN A 174 14.80 -0.01 3.82
N VAL A 175 13.82 -0.89 3.65
CA VAL A 175 12.38 -0.60 3.81
C VAL A 175 11.76 -1.59 4.79
N GLY A 176 10.61 -1.24 5.35
CA GLY A 176 9.90 -2.12 6.28
C GLY A 176 9.36 -3.38 5.58
N LEU A 177 9.29 -4.48 6.32
CA LEU A 177 8.71 -5.74 5.85
C LEU A 177 7.53 -6.14 6.74
N ILE A 178 6.37 -6.34 6.15
CA ILE A 178 5.16 -6.83 6.84
C ILE A 178 4.98 -8.31 6.51
N ASP A 179 4.91 -9.15 7.53
CA ASP A 179 4.56 -10.56 7.37
C ASP A 179 3.04 -10.75 7.38
N LEU A 180 2.46 -11.04 6.22
CA LEU A 180 1.04 -11.36 6.06
C LEU A 180 0.79 -12.87 5.89
N HIS A 181 1.83 -13.69 6.04
CA HIS A 181 1.77 -15.13 5.78
C HIS A 181 1.63 -15.96 7.07
N THR A 182 2.32 -15.58 8.15
CA THR A 182 2.42 -16.37 9.40
C THR A 182 1.64 -15.78 10.56
#